data_AF-A0A6J1RFT6-F1
#
_entry.id   AF-A0A6J1RFT6-F1
#
_cell.length_a   1.000
_cell.length_b   1.000
_cell.length_c   1.000
_cell.angle_alpha   90.00
_cell.angle_beta   90.00
_cell.angle_gamma   90.00
#
_symmetry.space_group_name_H-M   'P 1'
#
loop_
_entity.id
_entity.type
_entity.pdbx_description
1 polymer ?
#
loop_
_entity_poly.entity_id
_entity_poly.type
_entity_poly.pdbx_seq_one_letter_code
_entity_poly.pdbx_strand_id
1 'polypeptide(L)'
;MQWATRYFERVSPSISLQTIFFRQNMAVTPDDLGSAIQSAKDDASWVSYMRDQKFRIKEVMDTWIVQNRYPVLNVTMNYETGEVAITQKCFHATEDINNKW
;
A
#
# COMPACT_ATOMS: atom_id res chain seq x y z
N MET A 1 2.55 -29.22 -14.10
CA MET A 1 3.47 -28.27 -13.45
C MET A 1 4.01 -27.20 -14.41
N GLN A 2 4.42 -27.51 -15.65
CA GLN A 2 5.03 -26.52 -16.56
C GLN A 2 4.12 -25.39 -17.07
N TRP A 3 2.78 -25.55 -17.03
CA TRP A 3 1.86 -24.54 -17.53
C TRP A 3 1.74 -23.32 -16.59
N ALA A 4 1.87 -23.52 -15.28
CA ALA A 4 1.84 -22.43 -14.29
C ALA A 4 3.10 -21.56 -14.37
N THR A 5 4.23 -22.18 -14.68
CA THR A 5 5.55 -21.57 -14.87
C THR A 5 5.54 -20.54 -16.00
N ARG A 6 4.97 -20.90 -17.17
CA ARG A 6 4.86 -20.01 -18.32
C ARG A 6 3.95 -18.80 -18.08
N TYR A 7 2.95 -18.93 -17.22
CA TYR A 7 2.01 -17.83 -16.95
C TYR A 7 2.68 -16.75 -16.10
N PHE A 8 3.45 -17.14 -15.08
CA PHE A 8 4.18 -16.22 -14.22
C PHE A 8 5.31 -15.47 -14.95
N GLU A 9 6.09 -16.15 -15.80
CA GLU A 9 7.15 -15.53 -16.61
C GLU A 9 6.62 -14.45 -17.57
N ARG A 10 5.36 -14.59 -18.01
CA ARG A 10 4.72 -13.64 -18.93
C ARG A 10 4.20 -12.38 -18.22
N VAL A 11 3.90 -12.48 -16.92
CA VAL A 11 3.20 -11.43 -16.15
C VAL A 11 4.18 -10.58 -15.34
N SER A 12 5.35 -11.10 -14.93
CA SER A 12 6.40 -10.30 -14.26
C SER A 12 7.80 -10.81 -14.64
N PRO A 13 8.41 -10.26 -15.71
CA PRO A 13 9.73 -10.69 -16.19
C PRO A 13 10.89 -10.34 -15.24
N SER A 14 10.65 -9.47 -14.26
CA SER A 14 11.67 -8.90 -13.37
C SER A 14 11.98 -9.78 -12.15
N ILE A 15 11.16 -10.79 -11.85
CA ILE A 15 11.33 -11.65 -10.67
C ILE A 15 11.46 -13.11 -11.11
N SER A 16 12.67 -13.66 -10.99
CA SER A 16 12.94 -15.08 -11.25
C SER A 16 12.14 -15.99 -10.31
N LEU A 17 11.65 -17.13 -10.84
CA LEU A 17 10.96 -18.16 -10.06
C LEU A 17 11.80 -18.72 -8.92
N GLN A 18 13.13 -18.73 -9.08
CA GLN A 18 14.08 -19.10 -8.03
C GLN A 18 13.98 -18.13 -6.85
N THR A 19 13.85 -16.83 -7.11
CA THR A 19 13.72 -15.77 -6.10
C THR A 19 12.40 -15.89 -5.32
N ILE A 20 11.29 -16.21 -6.02
CA ILE A 20 9.97 -16.43 -5.40
C ILE A 20 9.99 -17.70 -4.52
N PHE A 21 10.56 -18.79 -5.02
CA PHE A 21 10.66 -20.06 -4.28
C PHE A 21 11.61 -19.96 -3.08
N PHE A 22 12.71 -19.19 -3.19
CA PHE A 22 13.64 -18.97 -2.07
C PHE A 22 12.98 -18.21 -0.91
N ARG A 23 12.14 -17.22 -1.19
CA ARG A 23 11.49 -16.39 -0.16
C ARG A 23 10.29 -17.05 0.51
N GLN A 24 9.67 -18.08 -0.08
CA GLN A 24 8.49 -18.76 0.48
C GLN A 24 8.76 -19.50 1.80
N ASN A 25 10.01 -19.83 2.11
CA ASN A 25 10.42 -20.57 3.31
C ASN A 25 11.38 -19.77 4.22
N MET A 26 11.52 -18.46 3.99
CA MET A 26 12.37 -17.57 4.80
C MET A 26 11.53 -16.53 5.54
N ALA A 27 12.00 -16.13 6.71
CA ALA A 27 11.45 -14.96 7.40
C ALA A 27 11.69 -13.71 6.55
N VAL A 28 10.71 -12.81 6.54
CA VAL A 28 10.74 -11.54 5.83
C VAL A 28 10.46 -10.40 6.79
N THR A 29 10.88 -9.20 6.42
CA THR A 29 10.62 -7.97 7.17
C THR A 29 9.41 -7.22 6.60
N PRO A 30 8.82 -6.26 7.33
CA PRO A 30 7.79 -5.38 6.78
C PRO A 30 8.24 -4.62 5.52
N ASP A 31 9.53 -4.26 5.43
CA ASP A 31 10.11 -3.58 4.26
C ASP A 31 10.12 -4.48 3.01
N ASP A 32 10.34 -5.79 3.18
CA ASP A 32 10.28 -6.75 2.07
C ASP A 32 8.87 -6.83 1.47
N LEU A 33 7.85 -6.80 2.33
CA LEU A 33 6.44 -6.78 1.90
C LEU A 33 6.11 -5.45 1.20
N GLY A 34 6.48 -4.32 1.80
CA GLY A 34 6.25 -3.00 1.21
C GLY A 34 6.92 -2.84 -0.17
N SER A 35 8.13 -3.38 -0.31
CA SER A 35 8.88 -3.39 -1.58
C SER A 35 8.18 -4.23 -2.64
N ALA A 36 7.68 -5.42 -2.28
CA ALA A 36 6.96 -6.27 -3.22
C ALA A 36 5.66 -5.62 -3.74
N ILE A 37 4.91 -4.94 -2.87
CA ILE A 37 3.70 -4.20 -3.25
C ILE A 37 4.06 -2.99 -4.12
N GLN A 38 5.15 -2.27 -3.81
CA GLN A 38 5.64 -1.17 -4.64
C GLN A 38 5.99 -1.65 -6.06
N SER A 39 6.74 -2.74 -6.18
CA SER A 39 7.04 -3.34 -7.49
C SER A 39 5.77 -3.71 -8.26
N ALA A 40 4.78 -4.31 -7.59
CA ALA A 40 3.51 -4.64 -8.23
C ALA A 40 2.73 -3.39 -8.71
N LYS A 41 2.78 -2.28 -7.96
CA LYS A 41 2.19 -0.98 -8.36
C LYS A 41 2.91 -0.42 -9.59
N ASP A 42 4.24 -0.45 -9.59
CA ASP A 42 5.05 0.13 -10.65
C ASP A 42 4.94 -0.69 -11.96
N ASP A 43 4.80 -2.01 -11.83
CA ASP A 43 4.58 -2.96 -12.93
C ASP A 43 3.13 -2.99 -13.45
N ALA A 44 2.18 -2.28 -12.80
CA ALA A 44 0.76 -2.25 -13.16
C ALA A 44 0.48 -1.47 -14.46
N SER A 45 1.05 -1.95 -15.57
CA SER A 45 1.00 -1.32 -16.90
C SER A 45 -0.42 -1.12 -17.44
N TRP A 46 -1.33 -2.02 -17.10
CA TRP A 46 -2.75 -1.97 -17.49
C TRP A 46 -3.62 -1.11 -16.57
N VAL A 47 -3.09 -0.60 -15.46
CA VAL A 47 -3.82 0.24 -14.49
C VAL A 47 -3.10 1.58 -14.32
N SER A 48 -3.21 2.44 -15.33
CA SER A 48 -2.54 3.75 -15.34
C SER A 48 -2.81 4.55 -14.06
N TYR A 49 -4.05 4.57 -13.58
CA TYR A 49 -4.41 5.28 -12.35
C TYR A 49 -3.74 4.74 -11.08
N MET A 50 -3.31 3.47 -11.03
CA MET A 50 -2.54 2.92 -9.91
C MET A 50 -1.04 3.20 -10.09
N ARG A 51 -0.52 2.97 -11.31
CA ARG A 51 0.90 3.21 -11.63
C ARG A 51 1.28 4.67 -11.40
N ASP A 52 0.43 5.60 -11.83
CA ASP A 52 0.68 7.04 -11.80
C ASP A 52 0.43 7.70 -10.43
N GLN A 53 -0.03 6.95 -9.41
CA GLN A 53 -0.12 7.51 -8.06
C GLN A 53 1.28 7.83 -7.53
N LYS A 54 1.46 9.05 -7.02
CA LYS A 54 2.76 9.59 -6.61
C LYS A 54 3.21 9.17 -5.21
N PHE A 55 2.37 8.47 -4.45
CA PHE A 55 2.76 8.00 -3.12
C PHE A 55 3.66 6.76 -3.22
N ARG A 56 4.55 6.63 -2.25
CA ARG A 56 5.38 5.43 -2.09
C ARG A 56 4.71 4.49 -1.10
N ILE A 57 4.65 3.21 -1.40
CA ILE A 57 4.06 2.20 -0.51
C ILE A 57 4.74 2.22 0.85
N LYS A 58 6.06 2.39 0.89
CA LYS A 58 6.80 2.46 2.16
C LYS A 58 6.30 3.60 3.05
N GLU A 59 6.08 4.79 2.49
CA GLU A 59 5.62 5.95 3.26
C GLU A 59 4.24 5.69 3.85
N VAL A 60 3.33 5.09 3.08
CA VAL A 60 2.01 4.70 3.58
C VAL A 60 2.14 3.61 4.65
N MET A 61 2.89 2.56 4.42
CA MET A 61 3.03 1.45 5.38
C MET A 61 3.68 1.91 6.70
N ASP A 62 4.67 2.81 6.63
CA ASP A 62 5.32 3.37 7.80
C ASP A 62 4.31 4.14 8.68
N THR A 63 3.31 4.85 8.10
CA THR A 63 2.30 5.55 8.91
C THR A 63 1.41 4.59 9.69
N TRP A 64 1.12 3.41 9.15
CA TRP A 64 0.26 2.42 9.81
C TRP A 64 1.00 1.48 10.77
N ILE A 65 2.29 1.22 10.52
CA ILE A 65 3.08 0.27 11.33
C ILE A 65 3.80 0.98 12.48
N VAL A 66 4.35 2.17 12.22
CA VAL A 66 5.23 2.86 13.18
C VAL A 66 4.44 3.79 14.10
N GLN A 67 3.36 4.38 13.61
CA GLN A 67 2.55 5.31 14.41
C GLN A 67 1.54 4.52 15.24
N ASN A 68 1.49 4.80 16.55
CA ASN A 68 0.46 4.23 17.42
C ASN A 68 -0.92 4.78 17.05
N ARG A 69 -1.97 3.96 17.25
CA ARG A 69 -3.39 4.32 17.01
C ARG A 69 -3.74 4.39 15.53
N TYR A 70 -4.92 4.93 15.24
CA TYR A 70 -5.50 5.02 13.90
C TYR A 70 -6.26 6.35 13.74
N PRO A 71 -6.47 6.82 12.50
CA PRO A 71 -7.27 8.01 12.25
C PRO A 71 -8.77 7.70 12.35
N VAL A 72 -9.55 8.68 12.78
CA VAL A 72 -10.99 8.76 12.54
C VAL A 72 -11.21 9.74 11.40
N LEU A 73 -11.97 9.29 10.40
CA LEU A 73 -12.42 10.13 9.31
C LEU A 73 -13.74 10.80 9.69
N ASN A 74 -13.74 12.13 9.63
CA ASN A 74 -14.93 12.94 9.76
C ASN A 74 -15.39 13.33 8.36
N VAL A 75 -16.61 12.92 8.00
CA VAL A 75 -17.24 13.27 6.72
C VAL A 75 -18.36 14.25 7.00
N THR A 76 -18.30 15.42 6.39
CA THR A 76 -19.34 16.44 6.46
C THR A 76 -19.89 16.65 5.06
N MET A 77 -21.19 16.42 4.88
CA MET A 77 -21.87 16.59 3.60
C MET A 77 -22.87 17.73 3.70
N ASN A 78 -22.74 18.70 2.81
CA ASN A 78 -23.75 19.72 2.60
C ASN A 78 -24.79 19.16 1.62
N TYR A 79 -25.99 18.89 2.11
CA TYR A 79 -27.06 18.29 1.29
C TYR A 79 -27.74 19.31 0.35
N GLU A 80 -27.56 20.61 0.57
CA GLU A 80 -28.11 21.67 -0.28
C GLU A 80 -27.21 21.93 -1.49
N THR A 81 -25.89 21.98 -1.28
CA THR A 81 -24.91 22.22 -2.35
C THR A 81 -24.33 20.94 -2.95
N GLY A 82 -24.44 19.81 -2.25
CA GLY A 82 -23.82 18.53 -2.62
C GLY A 82 -22.34 18.43 -2.28
N GLU A 83 -21.75 19.42 -1.59
CA GLU A 83 -20.33 19.42 -1.24
C GLU A 83 -20.00 18.43 -0.11
N VAL A 84 -18.86 17.75 -0.23
CA VAL A 84 -18.36 16.81 0.77
C VAL A 84 -16.98 17.26 1.25
N ALA A 85 -16.86 17.48 2.56
CA ALA A 85 -15.59 17.72 3.23
C ALA A 85 -15.18 16.47 4.03
N ILE A 86 -13.96 15.99 3.80
CA ILE A 86 -13.38 14.86 4.54
C ILE A 86 -12.17 15.38 5.31
N THR A 87 -12.16 15.14 6.61
CA THR A 87 -11.03 15.47 7.49
C THR A 87 -10.65 14.25 8.33
N GLN A 88 -9.40 14.22 8.81
CA GLN A 88 -8.91 13.12 9.63
C GLN A 88 -8.32 13.65 10.94
N LYS A 89 -8.49 12.88 12.03
CA LYS A 89 -7.86 13.14 13.33
C LYS A 89 -7.47 11.83 14.01
N CYS A 90 -6.45 11.83 14.86
CA CYS A 90 -6.10 10.64 15.65
C CYS A 90 -7.24 10.29 16.63
N PHE A 91 -7.63 9.01 16.69
CA PHE A 91 -8.64 8.55 17.64
C PHE A 91 -8.13 8.70 19.08
N HIS A 92 -8.89 9.45 19.91
CA HIS A 92 -8.49 9.82 21.27
C HIS A 92 -7.09 10.46 21.32
N ALA A 93 -6.81 11.41 20.43
CA ALA A 93 -5.64 12.27 20.58
C ALA A 93 -5.71 12.94 21.97
N THR A 94 -4.74 12.65 22.84
CA THR A 94 -4.40 13.58 23.91
C THR A 94 -3.70 14.77 23.28
N GLU A 95 -3.68 15.92 23.95
CA GLU A 95 -2.74 16.99 23.60
C GLU A 95 -1.34 16.34 23.52
N ASP A 96 -0.58 16.65 22.47
CA ASP A 96 0.77 16.14 22.12
C ASP A 96 0.90 14.97 21.10
N ILE A 97 -0.17 14.36 20.58
CA ILE A 97 -0.05 13.31 19.54
C ILE A 97 -0.15 13.90 18.12
N ASN A 98 1.00 14.08 17.44
CA ASN A 98 1.11 14.62 16.07
C ASN A 98 1.15 13.51 14.97
N ASN A 99 0.36 12.45 15.15
CA ASN A 99 0.31 11.36 14.16
C ASN A 99 -0.40 11.85 12.89
N LYS A 100 0.24 11.58 11.74
CA LYS A 100 -0.23 11.98 10.42
C LYS A 100 -0.21 10.74 9.53
N TRP A 101 -1.40 10.32 9.12
CA TRP A 101 -1.62 9.24 8.17
C TRP A 101 -1.82 9.80 6.77
#